data_AF-A0A0F9RKC0-F1
#
_entry.id   AF-A0A0F9RKC0-F1
#
_cell.length_a   1.000
_cell.length_b   1.000
_cell.length_c   1.000
_cell.angle_alpha   90.00
_cell.angle_beta   90.00
_cell.angle_gamma   90.00
#
_symmetry.space_group_name_H-M   'P 1'
#
loop_
_entity.id
_entity.type
_entity.pdbx_description
1 polymer ?
#
loop_
_entity_poly.entity_id
_entity_poly.type
_entity_poly.pdbx_seq_one_letter_code
_entity_poly.pdbx_strand_id
1 'polypeptide(L)'
;MFSPYHRFTNCNKLEKIIEDLSTLGNVADDVNKGYKRYHFALVHKMKCAREHLDSIIELMSNTQAADAFKQTSDFLFRVNMYLDGFFFTCGSAMDILAREVLTYFAIPLPNRVYFEIAKQELSNTRPTDTLLDRLDDPSWRDEFSLYRNALTHELIIAGSINISISVDGDTEGETLVLPLPDDPRVDVMDRTFRNNPDAEIFCKRHIKRLLKLINIIYGEIATRATANSSLPL
;
A
#
# COMPACT_ATOMS: atom_id res chain seq x y z
N MET A 1 13.60 -3.20 14.85
CA MET A 1 12.51 -2.40 15.44
C MET A 1 12.09 -1.36 14.41
N PHE A 2 10.90 -1.51 13.82
CA PHE A 2 10.39 -0.61 12.78
C PHE A 2 10.15 0.78 13.40
N SER A 3 10.94 1.79 13.00
CA SER A 3 10.69 3.17 13.43
C SER A 3 9.74 3.81 12.41
N PRO A 4 8.49 4.16 12.79
CA PRO A 4 7.52 4.82 11.90
C PRO A 4 7.98 6.21 11.43
N TYR A 5 9.09 6.72 11.95
CA TYR A 5 9.53 8.11 11.80
C TYR A 5 10.29 8.45 10.52
N HIS A 6 10.46 7.55 9.55
CA HIS A 6 11.26 7.87 8.36
C HIS A 6 10.51 7.93 7.03
N ARG A 7 9.20 7.62 6.97
CA ARG A 7 8.43 7.71 5.70
C ARG A 7 6.96 8.12 5.82
N PHE A 8 6.54 8.68 6.95
CA PHE A 8 5.20 9.25 7.16
C PHE A 8 5.32 10.73 7.60
N THR A 9 6.26 11.46 7.01
CA THR A 9 6.68 12.80 7.49
C THR A 9 5.54 13.81 7.52
N ASN A 10 4.66 13.77 6.53
CA ASN A 10 3.51 14.68 6.47
C ASN A 10 2.33 14.20 7.31
N CYS A 11 2.34 12.96 7.79
CA CYS A 11 1.32 12.42 8.68
C CYS A 11 1.38 13.09 10.05
N ASN A 12 2.51 12.99 10.75
CA ASN A 12 2.67 13.64 12.06
C ASN A 12 2.42 15.16 11.98
N LYS A 13 2.79 15.78 10.85
CA LYS A 13 2.50 17.20 10.60
C LYS A 13 0.99 17.46 10.51
N LEU A 14 0.27 16.67 9.72
CA LEU A 14 -1.17 16.79 9.55
C LEU A 14 -1.94 16.45 10.83
N GLU A 15 -1.55 15.38 11.54
CA GLU A 15 -2.10 14.99 12.85
C GLU A 15 -2.05 16.16 13.83
N LYS A 16 -0.87 16.78 13.99
CA LYS A 16 -0.68 17.93 14.87
C LYS A 16 -1.56 19.11 14.48
N ILE A 17 -1.65 19.42 13.18
CA ILE A 17 -2.51 20.51 12.70
C ILE A 17 -3.98 20.22 13.04
N ILE A 18 -4.45 18.99 12.86
CA ILE A 18 -5.84 18.61 13.17
C ILE A 18 -6.10 18.70 14.67
N GLU A 19 -5.17 18.24 15.50
CA GLU A 19 -5.27 18.34 16.97
C GLU A 19 -5.31 19.81 17.44
N ASP A 20 -4.45 20.66 16.89
CA ASP A 20 -4.41 22.09 17.20
C ASP A 20 -5.74 22.76 16.78
N LEU A 21 -6.19 22.52 15.54
CA LEU A 21 -7.46 23.08 15.04
C LEU A 21 -8.69 22.55 15.81
N SER A 22 -8.69 21.28 16.19
CA SER A 22 -9.76 20.69 16.99
C SER A 22 -9.81 21.29 18.40
N THR A 23 -8.67 21.57 19.01
CA THR A 23 -8.59 22.19 20.34
C THR A 23 -9.11 23.63 20.31
N LEU A 24 -8.92 24.32 19.19
CA LEU A 24 -9.44 25.68 18.95
C LEU A 24 -10.92 25.73 18.55
N GLY A 25 -11.58 24.57 18.36
CA GLY A 25 -12.97 24.50 17.91
C GLY A 25 -13.17 24.79 16.41
N ASN A 26 -12.10 24.75 15.61
CA ASN A 26 -12.11 25.04 14.18
C ASN A 26 -12.34 23.80 13.29
N VAL A 27 -12.68 22.66 13.90
CA VAL A 27 -12.98 21.40 13.20
C VAL A 27 -14.33 20.90 13.69
N ALA A 28 -15.25 20.62 12.76
CA ALA A 28 -16.55 20.05 13.08
C ALA A 28 -16.42 18.63 13.67
N ASP A 29 -17.34 18.26 14.56
CA ASP A 29 -17.29 16.99 15.31
C ASP A 29 -17.30 15.76 14.40
N ASP A 30 -18.01 15.82 13.29
CA ASP A 30 -18.10 14.77 12.29
C ASP A 30 -16.77 14.58 11.55
N VAL A 31 -16.09 15.68 11.18
CA VAL A 31 -14.75 15.66 10.58
C VAL A 31 -13.74 15.07 11.56
N ASN A 32 -13.77 15.47 12.84
CA ASN A 32 -12.88 14.92 13.87
C ASN A 32 -13.11 13.42 14.12
N LYS A 33 -14.38 12.98 14.14
CA LYS A 33 -14.73 11.56 14.25
C LYS A 33 -14.26 10.77 13.02
N GLY A 34 -14.46 11.32 11.82
CA GLY A 34 -14.00 10.72 10.57
C GLY A 34 -12.48 10.58 10.54
N TYR A 35 -11.75 11.63 10.91
CA TYR A 35 -10.30 11.60 11.07
C TYR A 35 -9.88 10.47 12.00
N LYS A 36 -10.36 10.46 13.25
CA LYS A 36 -10.00 9.40 14.23
C LYS A 36 -10.32 8.00 13.71
N ARG A 37 -11.38 7.83 12.93
CA ARG A 37 -11.74 6.52 12.37
C ARG A 37 -10.81 6.09 11.24
N TYR A 38 -10.61 6.95 10.24
CA TYR A 38 -9.92 6.57 9.00
C TYR A 38 -8.42 6.68 9.12
N HIS A 39 -7.92 7.69 9.84
CA HIS A 39 -6.50 7.91 10.01
C HIS A 39 -5.80 6.74 10.70
N PHE A 40 -6.27 6.34 11.89
CA PHE A 40 -5.69 5.21 12.61
C PHE A 40 -5.88 3.89 11.85
N ALA A 41 -6.97 3.74 11.11
CA ALA A 41 -7.17 2.59 10.23
C ALA A 41 -6.13 2.56 9.09
N LEU A 42 -5.82 3.70 8.48
CA LEU A 42 -4.79 3.80 7.44
C LEU A 42 -3.42 3.42 8.01
N VAL A 43 -3.03 4.02 9.13
CA VAL A 43 -1.77 3.72 9.81
C VAL A 43 -1.67 2.23 10.13
N HIS A 44 -2.75 1.64 10.66
CA HIS A 44 -2.80 0.21 10.94
C HIS A 44 -2.63 -0.64 9.67
N LYS A 45 -3.34 -0.32 8.57
CA LYS A 45 -3.19 -1.05 7.30
C LYS A 45 -1.78 -0.95 6.72
N MET A 46 -1.14 0.22 6.83
CA MET A 46 0.25 0.40 6.39
C MET A 46 1.25 -0.41 7.25
N LYS A 47 0.99 -0.55 8.56
CA LYS A 47 1.78 -1.44 9.44
C LYS A 47 1.61 -2.91 9.04
N CYS A 48 0.37 -3.37 8.84
CA CYS A 48 0.13 -4.76 8.41
C CYS A 48 0.76 -5.06 7.05
N ALA A 49 0.62 -4.15 6.07
CA ALA A 49 1.28 -4.29 4.76
C ALA A 49 2.80 -4.44 4.92
N ARG A 50 3.40 -3.68 5.85
CA ARG A 50 4.82 -3.81 6.15
C ARG A 50 5.16 -5.15 6.79
N GLU A 51 4.39 -5.59 7.77
CA GLU A 51 4.60 -6.87 8.46
C GLU A 51 4.53 -8.06 7.49
N HIS A 52 3.60 -8.03 6.53
CA HIS A 52 3.54 -9.03 5.46
C HIS A 52 4.79 -9.00 4.57
N LEU A 53 5.27 -7.82 4.18
CA LEU A 53 6.52 -7.69 3.44
C LEU A 53 7.73 -8.19 4.25
N ASP A 54 7.83 -7.84 5.53
CA ASP A 54 8.92 -8.30 6.40
C ASP A 54 8.86 -9.82 6.58
N SER A 55 7.65 -10.41 6.64
CA SER A 55 7.46 -11.86 6.67
C SER A 55 7.88 -12.55 5.39
N ILE A 56 7.67 -11.93 4.21
CA ILE A 56 8.20 -12.44 2.93
C ILE A 56 9.73 -12.40 2.96
N ILE A 57 10.33 -11.27 3.34
CA ILE A 57 11.79 -11.12 3.41
C ILE A 57 12.39 -12.16 4.36
N GLU A 58 11.82 -12.30 5.55
CA GLU A 58 12.29 -13.24 6.57
C GLU A 58 12.16 -14.69 6.10
N LEU A 59 11.04 -15.04 5.48
CA LEU A 59 10.83 -16.38 4.92
C LEU A 59 11.87 -16.67 3.84
N MET A 60 12.17 -15.71 2.97
CA MET A 60 13.14 -15.83 1.89
C MET A 60 14.60 -15.90 2.39
N SER A 61 14.94 -15.16 3.43
CA SER A 61 16.31 -15.13 3.99
C SER A 61 16.62 -16.34 4.86
N ASN A 62 15.61 -16.90 5.54
CA ASN A 62 15.80 -17.97 6.52
C ASN A 62 15.58 -19.37 5.93
N THR A 63 15.04 -19.48 4.72
CA THR A 63 14.80 -20.77 4.07
C THR A 63 15.96 -21.10 3.14
N GLN A 64 16.68 -22.19 3.43
CA GLN A 64 17.68 -22.72 2.50
C GLN A 64 17.00 -23.25 1.23
N ALA A 65 17.68 -23.13 0.09
CA ALA A 65 17.12 -23.57 -1.17
C ALA A 65 16.67 -25.04 -1.13
N ALA A 66 17.51 -25.93 -0.59
CA ALA A 66 17.20 -27.35 -0.43
C ALA A 66 15.90 -27.61 0.36
N ASP A 67 15.60 -26.80 1.38
CA ASP A 67 14.40 -26.95 2.20
C ASP A 67 13.16 -26.42 1.49
N ALA A 68 13.29 -25.31 0.74
CA ALA A 68 12.23 -24.81 -0.13
C ALA A 68 11.80 -25.84 -1.19
N PHE A 69 12.73 -26.66 -1.70
CA PHE A 69 12.40 -27.76 -2.63
C PHE A 69 11.82 -29.01 -1.93
N LYS A 70 12.27 -29.33 -0.71
CA LYS A 70 11.71 -30.47 0.05
C LYS A 70 10.28 -30.22 0.52
N GLN A 71 9.94 -28.97 0.84
CA GLN A 71 8.64 -28.57 1.38
C GLN A 71 7.95 -27.53 0.50
N THR A 72 8.06 -27.67 -0.83
CA THR A 72 7.62 -26.65 -1.80
C THR A 72 6.17 -26.23 -1.63
N SER A 73 5.25 -27.15 -1.36
CA SER A 73 3.84 -26.80 -1.18
C SER A 73 3.60 -25.90 0.03
N ASP A 74 4.23 -26.18 1.18
CA ASP A 74 4.08 -25.37 2.39
C ASP A 74 4.76 -24.01 2.23
N PHE A 75 5.98 -24.01 1.68
CA PHE A 75 6.72 -22.81 1.39
C PHE A 75 5.95 -21.86 0.47
N LEU A 76 5.46 -22.36 -0.67
CA LEU A 76 4.66 -21.57 -1.61
C LEU A 76 3.33 -21.12 -1.00
N PHE A 77 2.68 -21.95 -0.18
CA PHE A 77 1.46 -21.55 0.52
C PHE A 77 1.71 -20.34 1.43
N ARG A 78 2.77 -20.38 2.24
CA ARG A 78 3.13 -19.28 3.15
C ARG A 78 3.48 -18.01 2.39
N VAL A 79 4.25 -18.11 1.31
CA VAL A 79 4.56 -16.99 0.40
C VAL A 79 3.27 -16.35 -0.12
N ASN A 80 2.36 -17.15 -0.69
CA ASN A 80 1.12 -16.63 -1.26
C ASN A 80 0.22 -16.01 -0.18
N MET A 81 0.18 -16.59 1.03
CA MET A 81 -0.56 -16.02 2.16
C MET A 81 -0.04 -14.63 2.53
N TYR A 82 1.28 -14.43 2.61
CA TYR A 82 1.84 -13.12 2.90
C TYR A 82 1.67 -12.13 1.74
N LEU A 83 1.76 -12.59 0.49
CA LEU A 83 1.45 -11.77 -0.67
C LEU A 83 -0.01 -11.31 -0.64
N ASP A 84 -0.96 -12.20 -0.40
CA ASP A 84 -2.38 -11.87 -0.30
C ASP A 84 -2.64 -10.82 0.79
N GLY A 85 -2.11 -11.05 1.99
CA GLY A 85 -2.16 -10.07 3.07
C GLY A 85 -1.60 -8.70 2.66
N PHE A 86 -0.45 -8.68 1.96
CA PHE A 86 0.16 -7.46 1.45
C PHE A 86 -0.75 -6.72 0.45
N PHE A 87 -1.25 -7.41 -0.59
CA PHE A 87 -2.10 -6.80 -1.61
C PHE A 87 -3.42 -6.30 -1.02
N PHE A 88 -4.05 -7.10 -0.15
CA PHE A 88 -5.29 -6.73 0.53
C PHE A 88 -5.12 -5.48 1.39
N THR A 89 -4.07 -5.45 2.22
CA THR A 89 -3.83 -4.32 3.13
C THR A 89 -3.45 -3.04 2.38
N CYS A 90 -2.63 -3.12 1.34
CA CYS A 90 -2.30 -1.97 0.48
C CYS A 90 -3.52 -1.45 -0.28
N GLY A 91 -4.36 -2.33 -0.85
CA GLY A 91 -5.61 -1.91 -1.50
C GLY A 91 -6.56 -1.24 -0.52
N SER A 92 -6.75 -1.84 0.66
CA SER A 92 -7.56 -1.25 1.73
C SER A 92 -7.02 0.10 2.20
N ALA A 93 -5.70 0.30 2.24
CA ALA A 93 -5.10 1.58 2.60
C ALA A 93 -5.45 2.68 1.59
N MET A 94 -5.47 2.38 0.29
CA MET A 94 -5.91 3.35 -0.74
C MET A 94 -7.37 3.75 -0.56
N ASP A 95 -8.25 2.79 -0.31
CA ASP A 95 -9.69 3.06 -0.09
C ASP A 95 -9.93 3.88 1.20
N ILE A 96 -9.15 3.64 2.25
CA ILE A 96 -9.21 4.43 3.49
C ILE A 96 -8.68 5.84 3.25
N LEU A 97 -7.57 6.01 2.53
CA LEU A 97 -7.02 7.32 2.18
C LEU A 97 -8.05 8.18 1.45
N ALA A 98 -8.83 7.59 0.52
CA ALA A 98 -9.93 8.29 -0.14
C ALA A 98 -11.02 8.75 0.84
N ARG A 99 -11.43 7.90 1.80
CA ARG A 99 -12.39 8.28 2.84
C ARG A 99 -11.87 9.43 3.70
N GLU A 100 -10.58 9.40 4.01
CA GLU A 100 -9.92 10.42 4.82
C GLU A 100 -9.86 11.76 4.09
N VAL A 101 -9.50 11.75 2.79
CA VAL A 101 -9.56 12.93 1.92
C VAL A 101 -10.96 13.53 1.91
N LEU A 102 -12.00 12.74 1.65
CA LEU A 102 -13.37 13.25 1.66
C LEU A 102 -13.78 13.82 3.03
N THR A 103 -13.30 13.21 4.13
CA THR A 103 -13.51 13.72 5.48
C THR A 103 -12.86 15.09 5.69
N TYR A 104 -11.62 15.29 5.24
CA TYR A 104 -10.92 16.57 5.36
C TYR A 104 -11.57 17.71 4.59
N PHE A 105 -12.39 17.36 3.59
CA PHE A 105 -13.13 18.27 2.75
C PHE A 105 -14.61 18.40 3.14
N ALA A 106 -15.02 17.78 4.26
CA ALA A 106 -16.41 17.69 4.70
C ALA A 106 -17.38 17.17 3.61
N ILE A 107 -16.89 16.33 2.71
CA ILE A 107 -17.70 15.73 1.64
C ILE A 107 -18.38 14.47 2.18
N PRO A 108 -19.73 14.33 2.06
CA PRO A 108 -20.44 13.14 2.48
C PRO A 108 -19.88 11.88 1.82
N LEU A 109 -19.69 10.82 2.62
CA LEU A 109 -19.15 9.56 2.11
C LEU A 109 -20.21 8.77 1.34
N PRO A 110 -19.96 8.40 0.08
CA PRO A 110 -20.85 7.51 -0.66
C PRO A 110 -20.80 6.07 -0.11
N ASN A 111 -21.79 5.25 -0.50
CA ASN A 111 -21.92 3.86 -0.06
C ASN A 111 -20.67 3.01 -0.31
N ARG A 112 -19.97 3.28 -1.42
CA ARG A 112 -18.71 2.63 -1.79
C ARG A 112 -17.68 3.72 -2.04
N VAL A 113 -16.56 3.63 -1.34
CA VAL A 113 -15.44 4.57 -1.48
C VAL A 113 -14.22 3.76 -1.89
N TYR A 114 -13.98 3.72 -3.19
CA TYR A 114 -12.70 3.30 -3.77
C TYR A 114 -11.82 4.53 -3.96
N PHE A 115 -10.52 4.34 -4.18
CA PHE A 115 -9.59 5.46 -4.34
C PHE A 115 -10.06 6.51 -5.37
N GLU A 116 -10.49 6.06 -6.56
CA GLU A 116 -11.01 6.92 -7.65
C GLU A 116 -12.21 7.78 -7.26
N ILE A 117 -13.03 7.32 -6.31
CA ILE A 117 -14.26 8.01 -5.88
C ILE A 117 -13.90 9.34 -5.20
N ALA A 118 -12.76 9.42 -4.49
CA ALA A 118 -12.35 10.67 -3.86
C ALA A 118 -12.15 11.79 -4.88
N LYS A 119 -11.52 11.49 -6.02
CA LYS A 119 -11.34 12.46 -7.11
C LYS A 119 -12.68 12.86 -7.70
N GLN A 120 -13.55 11.88 -7.98
CA GLN A 120 -14.88 12.15 -8.55
C GLN A 120 -15.71 13.08 -7.66
N GLU A 121 -15.86 12.74 -6.39
CA GLU A 121 -16.66 13.53 -5.44
C GLU A 121 -16.04 14.91 -5.18
N LEU A 122 -14.71 15.01 -5.08
CA LEU A 122 -14.03 16.30 -4.94
C LEU A 122 -14.20 17.15 -6.20
N SER A 123 -14.15 16.56 -7.40
CA SER A 123 -14.32 17.33 -8.65
C SER A 123 -15.75 17.87 -8.81
N ASN A 124 -16.75 17.14 -8.31
CA ASN A 124 -18.15 17.57 -8.37
C ASN A 124 -18.43 18.74 -7.41
N THR A 125 -17.80 18.73 -6.24
CA THR A 125 -18.00 19.74 -5.19
C THR A 125 -17.05 20.92 -5.35
N ARG A 126 -15.83 20.68 -5.85
CA ARG A 126 -14.73 21.65 -5.96
C ARG A 126 -13.90 21.41 -7.23
N PRO A 127 -14.44 21.75 -8.41
CA PRO A 127 -13.82 21.41 -9.70
C PRO A 127 -12.45 22.05 -9.96
N THR A 128 -12.11 23.12 -9.23
CA THR A 128 -10.85 23.85 -9.39
C THR A 128 -9.85 23.55 -8.28
N ASP A 129 -10.10 22.52 -7.47
CA ASP A 129 -9.22 22.20 -6.34
C ASP A 129 -7.91 21.56 -6.82
N THR A 130 -6.77 22.11 -6.41
CA THR A 130 -5.44 21.65 -6.85
C THR A 130 -5.07 20.27 -6.29
N LEU A 131 -5.88 19.68 -5.40
CA LEU A 131 -5.67 18.31 -4.90
C LEU A 131 -6.13 17.29 -5.94
N LEU A 132 -6.98 17.68 -6.89
CA LEU A 132 -7.46 16.79 -7.96
C LEU A 132 -6.31 16.18 -8.76
N ASP A 133 -5.24 16.94 -9.01
CA ASP A 133 -4.01 16.48 -9.69
C ASP A 133 -3.19 15.47 -8.86
N ARG A 134 -3.51 15.34 -7.56
CA ARG A 134 -2.85 14.40 -6.63
C ARG A 134 -3.68 13.16 -6.36
N LEU A 135 -4.96 13.18 -6.72
CA LEU A 135 -5.90 12.07 -6.61
C LEU A 135 -6.05 11.30 -7.92
N ASP A 136 -5.22 11.61 -8.93
CA ASP A 136 -5.12 10.79 -10.13
C ASP A 136 -4.77 9.35 -9.80
N ASP A 137 -5.38 8.44 -10.56
CA ASP A 137 -5.05 7.04 -10.46
C ASP A 137 -3.58 6.84 -10.82
N PRO A 138 -2.77 6.31 -9.89
CA PRO A 138 -1.38 6.11 -10.18
C PRO A 138 -1.24 5.05 -11.29
N SER A 139 -0.34 5.28 -12.24
CA SER A 139 -0.12 4.37 -13.39
C SER A 139 0.25 2.94 -13.00
N TRP A 140 0.69 2.70 -11.76
CA TRP A 140 0.97 1.38 -11.22
C TRP A 140 -0.25 0.69 -10.59
N ARG A 141 -1.39 1.38 -10.44
CA ARG A 141 -2.60 0.83 -9.82
C ARG A 141 -3.16 -0.34 -10.61
N ASP A 142 -3.12 -0.26 -11.94
CA ASP A 142 -3.61 -1.33 -12.81
C ASP A 142 -2.81 -2.61 -12.61
N GLU A 143 -1.47 -2.52 -12.70
CA GLU A 143 -0.53 -3.61 -12.41
C GLU A 143 -0.85 -4.23 -11.04
N PHE A 144 -0.95 -3.41 -10.00
CA PHE A 144 -1.28 -3.85 -8.64
C PHE A 144 -2.65 -4.53 -8.52
N SER A 145 -3.66 -4.03 -9.24
CA SER A 145 -5.04 -4.53 -9.16
C SER A 145 -5.18 -5.90 -9.82
N LEU A 146 -4.38 -6.20 -10.85
CA LEU A 146 -4.34 -7.53 -11.46
C LEU A 146 -3.97 -8.60 -10.43
N TYR A 147 -2.93 -8.36 -9.63
CA TYR A 147 -2.48 -9.29 -8.60
C TYR A 147 -3.48 -9.43 -7.45
N ARG A 148 -4.04 -8.31 -6.98
CA ARG A 148 -5.08 -8.32 -5.93
C ARG A 148 -6.28 -9.17 -6.34
N ASN A 149 -6.76 -9.02 -7.57
CA ASN A 149 -7.96 -9.72 -8.05
C ASN A 149 -7.70 -11.20 -8.35
N ALA A 150 -6.47 -11.56 -8.72
CA ALA A 150 -6.10 -12.96 -8.93
C ALA A 150 -6.06 -13.74 -7.59
N LEU A 151 -5.51 -13.13 -6.53
CA LEU A 151 -5.37 -13.79 -5.22
C LEU A 151 -6.67 -14.14 -4.52
N THR A 152 -7.75 -13.40 -4.81
CA THR A 152 -9.07 -13.71 -4.27
C THR A 152 -9.61 -15.07 -4.75
N HIS A 153 -8.99 -15.67 -5.78
CA HIS A 153 -9.48 -16.90 -6.41
C HIS A 153 -8.37 -17.95 -6.64
N GLU A 154 -7.10 -17.57 -6.72
CA GLU A 154 -5.99 -18.45 -7.15
C GLU A 154 -4.67 -18.13 -6.43
N LEU A 155 -3.75 -19.11 -6.38
CA LEU A 155 -2.35 -18.87 -5.99
C LEU A 155 -1.69 -17.96 -7.02
N ILE A 156 -0.91 -16.93 -6.65
CA ILE A 156 -0.10 -16.13 -7.60
C ILE A 156 1.13 -16.92 -8.04
N ILE A 157 1.83 -17.52 -7.08
CA ILE A 157 3.07 -18.27 -7.34
C ILE A 157 2.77 -19.75 -7.12
N ALA A 158 2.65 -20.49 -8.21
CA ALA A 158 2.23 -21.90 -8.16
C ALA A 158 3.37 -22.90 -8.33
N GLY A 159 4.56 -22.48 -8.78
CA GLY A 159 5.67 -23.43 -9.00
C GLY A 159 7.00 -22.87 -9.49
N SER A 160 7.11 -21.56 -9.76
CA SER A 160 8.39 -20.97 -10.16
C SER A 160 9.17 -20.50 -8.93
N ILE A 161 10.23 -21.22 -8.58
CA ILE A 161 11.23 -20.81 -7.59
C ILE A 161 12.58 -20.80 -8.30
N ASN A 162 13.23 -19.64 -8.33
CA ASN A 162 14.55 -19.47 -8.90
C ASN A 162 15.59 -19.38 -7.77
N ILE A 163 16.82 -19.85 -8.00
CA ILE A 163 17.95 -19.61 -7.10
C ILE A 163 18.90 -18.65 -7.80
N SER A 164 19.21 -17.52 -7.15
CA SER A 164 20.29 -16.64 -7.54
C SER A 164 21.53 -17.01 -6.74
N ILE A 165 22.62 -17.34 -7.43
CA ILE A 165 23.92 -17.64 -6.81
C ILE A 165 24.82 -16.43 -7.05
N SER A 166 25.30 -15.82 -5.96
CA SER A 166 26.31 -14.75 -5.99
C SER A 166 27.62 -15.28 -5.46
N VAL A 167 28.71 -15.06 -6.20
CA VAL A 167 30.07 -15.42 -5.77
C VAL A 167 30.85 -14.14 -5.56
N ASP A 168 31.36 -13.93 -4.35
CA ASP A 168 32.28 -12.82 -4.01
C ASP A 168 33.55 -13.41 -3.39
N GLY A 169 34.61 -13.51 -4.19
CA GLY A 169 35.83 -14.22 -3.82
C GLY A 169 35.56 -15.70 -3.53
N ASP A 170 35.90 -16.15 -2.32
CA ASP A 170 35.68 -17.53 -1.85
C ASP A 170 34.30 -17.73 -1.17
N THR A 171 33.45 -16.70 -1.15
CA THR A 171 32.13 -16.78 -0.50
C THR A 171 31.05 -16.98 -1.55
N GLU A 172 30.36 -18.12 -1.49
CA GLU A 172 29.14 -18.40 -2.25
C GLU A 172 27.91 -18.04 -1.41
N GLY A 173 27.02 -17.22 -1.97
CA GLY A 173 25.74 -16.87 -1.39
C GLY A 173 24.61 -17.34 -2.30
N GLU A 174 23.68 -18.11 -1.75
CA GLU A 174 22.44 -18.49 -2.43
C GLU A 174 21.30 -17.60 -1.95
N THR A 175 20.47 -17.11 -2.87
CA THR A 175 19.26 -16.36 -2.55
C THR A 175 18.10 -16.92 -3.34
N LEU A 176 17.00 -17.22 -2.65
CA LEU A 176 15.75 -17.59 -3.31
C LEU A 176 15.18 -16.38 -4.05
N VAL A 177 14.63 -16.61 -5.23
CA VAL A 177 13.97 -15.61 -6.06
C VAL A 177 12.61 -16.15 -6.45
N LEU A 178 11.57 -15.38 -6.15
CA LEU A 178 10.18 -15.72 -6.39
C LEU A 178 9.61 -14.79 -7.46
N PRO A 179 9.78 -15.11 -8.75
CA PRO A 179 9.25 -14.27 -9.79
C PRO A 179 7.72 -14.24 -9.74
N LEU A 180 7.14 -13.05 -9.91
CA LEU A 180 5.72 -12.91 -10.11
C LEU A 180 5.35 -13.26 -11.57
N PRO A 181 4.15 -13.81 -11.84
CA PRO A 181 3.71 -14.10 -13.19
C PRO A 181 3.48 -12.82 -14.00
N ASP A 182 3.71 -12.86 -15.31
CA ASP A 182 3.51 -11.74 -16.23
C ASP A 182 2.05 -11.26 -16.27
N ASP A 183 1.10 -12.19 -16.25
CA ASP A 183 -0.32 -11.94 -15.98
C ASP A 183 -0.78 -12.95 -14.91
N PRO A 184 -1.21 -12.50 -13.71
CA PRO A 184 -1.68 -13.42 -12.67
C PRO A 184 -3.07 -13.99 -12.94
N ARG A 185 -3.77 -13.56 -14.00
CA ARG A 185 -5.14 -13.99 -14.35
C ARG A 185 -5.18 -15.15 -15.35
N VAL A 186 -4.05 -15.48 -15.97
CA VAL A 186 -4.00 -16.68 -16.82
C VAL A 186 -3.84 -17.92 -15.95
N ASP A 187 -4.29 -19.06 -16.47
CA ASP A 187 -4.20 -20.34 -15.78
C ASP A 187 -2.77 -20.59 -15.30
N VAL A 188 -2.65 -21.16 -14.11
CA VAL A 188 -1.39 -21.50 -13.46
C VAL A 188 -0.38 -22.16 -14.41
N MET A 189 -0.84 -23.06 -15.28
CA MET A 189 0.03 -23.79 -16.20
C MET A 189 0.54 -22.95 -17.38
N ASP A 190 -0.15 -21.86 -17.71
CA ASP A 190 0.15 -20.98 -18.85
C ASP A 190 0.91 -19.71 -18.45
N ARG A 191 1.16 -19.52 -17.15
CA ARG A 191 1.86 -18.33 -16.64
C ARG A 191 3.31 -18.28 -17.10
N THR A 192 3.70 -17.14 -17.62
CA THR A 192 5.11 -16.79 -17.88
C THR A 192 5.63 -15.90 -16.76
N PHE A 193 6.96 -15.91 -16.55
CA PHE A 193 7.63 -15.23 -15.44
C PHE A 193 8.79 -14.36 -15.95
N ARG A 194 8.64 -13.76 -17.14
CA ARG A 194 9.76 -13.19 -17.92
C ARG A 194 10.03 -11.73 -17.59
N ASN A 195 8.99 -10.97 -17.24
CA ASN A 195 9.04 -9.51 -17.18
C ASN A 195 8.87 -8.98 -15.76
N ASN A 196 8.24 -9.74 -14.88
CA ASN A 196 7.91 -9.25 -13.55
C ASN A 196 9.03 -9.48 -12.52
N PRO A 197 9.29 -8.47 -11.67
CA PRO A 197 10.32 -8.56 -10.66
C PRO A 197 9.98 -9.60 -9.61
N ASP A 198 11.01 -10.07 -8.93
CA ASP A 198 10.90 -10.83 -7.70
C ASP A 198 9.85 -10.24 -6.74
N ALA A 199 9.07 -11.12 -6.09
CA ALA A 199 7.96 -10.76 -5.24
C ALA A 199 8.36 -9.78 -4.13
N GLU A 200 9.54 -9.96 -3.54
CA GLU A 200 10.08 -9.04 -2.53
C GLU A 200 10.33 -7.64 -3.12
N ILE A 201 10.99 -7.58 -4.28
CA ILE A 201 11.27 -6.33 -5.00
C ILE A 201 9.96 -5.62 -5.36
N PHE A 202 8.98 -6.37 -5.87
CA PHE A 202 7.67 -5.85 -6.22
C PHE A 202 6.97 -5.21 -5.02
N CYS A 203 6.89 -5.92 -3.90
CA CYS A 203 6.25 -5.44 -2.68
C CYS A 203 7.01 -4.23 -2.09
N LYS A 204 8.36 -4.26 -2.05
CA LYS A 204 9.20 -3.12 -1.65
C LYS A 204 8.94 -1.88 -2.51
N ARG A 205 8.77 -2.06 -3.82
CA ARG A 205 8.46 -0.97 -4.76
C ARG A 205 7.06 -0.40 -4.52
N HIS A 206 6.05 -1.25 -4.36
CA HIS A 206 4.66 -0.83 -4.19
C HIS A 206 4.40 -0.16 -2.84
N ILE A 207 4.95 -0.67 -1.73
CA ILE A 207 4.80 0.00 -0.44
C ILE A 207 5.44 1.39 -0.45
N LYS A 208 6.58 1.58 -1.14
CA LYS A 208 7.21 2.90 -1.33
C LYS A 208 6.34 3.83 -2.17
N ARG A 209 5.76 3.33 -3.26
CA ARG A 209 4.85 4.10 -4.13
C ARG A 209 3.62 4.58 -3.34
N LEU A 210 2.99 3.69 -2.57
CA LEU A 210 1.84 4.01 -1.72
C LEU A 210 2.20 5.03 -0.62
N LEU A 211 3.32 4.83 0.06
CA LEU A 211 3.84 5.80 1.05
C LEU A 211 4.07 7.18 0.43
N LYS A 212 4.64 7.23 -0.77
CA LYS A 212 4.86 8.49 -1.49
C LYS A 212 3.55 9.19 -1.81
N LEU A 213 2.55 8.44 -2.30
CA LEU A 213 1.21 8.96 -2.59
C LEU A 213 0.56 9.58 -1.33
N ILE A 214 0.53 8.84 -0.23
CA ILE A 214 -0.02 9.31 1.06
C ILE A 214 0.70 10.59 1.50
N ASN A 215 2.04 10.63 1.47
CA ASN A 215 2.77 11.82 1.88
C ASN A 215 2.50 13.04 0.98
N ILE A 216 2.34 12.86 -0.33
CA ILE A 216 2.01 13.96 -1.25
C ILE A 216 0.65 14.56 -0.88
N ILE A 217 -0.37 13.71 -0.73
CA ILE A 217 -1.73 14.12 -0.38
C ILE A 217 -1.74 14.82 0.99
N TYR A 218 -1.17 14.19 2.02
CA TYR A 218 -1.10 14.79 3.36
C TYR A 218 -0.29 16.09 3.39
N GLY A 219 0.79 16.18 2.62
CA GLY A 219 1.61 17.38 2.53
C GLY A 219 0.84 18.56 1.95
N GLU A 220 0.04 18.30 0.92
CA GLU A 220 -0.83 19.30 0.29
C GLU A 220 -1.89 19.79 1.27
N ILE A 221 -2.61 18.87 1.92
CA ILE A 221 -3.66 19.20 2.91
C ILE A 221 -3.06 19.98 4.10
N ALA A 222 -1.94 19.51 4.64
CA ALA A 222 -1.26 20.18 5.76
C ALA A 222 -0.79 21.59 5.40
N THR A 223 -0.27 21.79 4.18
CA THR A 223 0.18 23.10 3.71
C THR A 223 -0.98 24.09 3.64
N ARG A 224 -2.11 23.67 3.07
CA ARG A 224 -3.32 24.50 3.01
C ARG A 224 -3.89 24.79 4.37
N ALA A 225 -3.94 23.77 5.24
CA ALA A 225 -4.49 23.93 6.57
C ALA A 225 -3.68 24.91 7.43
N THR A 226 -2.35 24.91 7.24
CA THR A 226 -1.46 25.90 7.86
C THR A 226 -1.70 27.31 7.29
N ALA A 227 -1.83 27.44 5.97
CA ALA A 227 -1.99 28.74 5.32
C ALA A 227 -3.33 29.41 5.66
N ASN A 228 -4.40 28.62 5.82
CA ASN A 228 -5.76 29.11 6.03
C ASN A 228 -6.22 29.01 7.49
N SER A 229 -5.39 28.52 8.41
CA SER A 229 -5.74 28.23 9.81
C SER A 229 -7.03 27.43 9.97
N SER A 230 -7.33 26.56 9.01
CA SER A 230 -8.56 25.76 8.92
C SER A 230 -8.32 24.57 7.99
N LEU A 231 -8.97 23.43 8.25
CA LEU A 231 -9.02 22.36 7.26
C LEU A 231 -9.68 22.87 5.96
N PRO A 232 -9.45 22.23 4.80
CA PRO A 232 -10.13 22.60 3.56
C PRO A 232 -11.60 22.19 3.61
N LEU A 233 -12.38 22.70 4.58
CA LEU A 233 -13.82 22.50 4.76
C LEU A 233 -14.66 23.26 3.74
#